data_AF-A0AA90TTS1-F1
#
_entry.id   AF-A0AA90TTS1-F1
#
_cell.length_a   1.000
_cell.length_b   1.000
_cell.length_c   1.000
_cell.angle_alpha   90.00
_cell.angle_beta   90.00
_cell.angle_gamma   90.00
#
_symmetry.space_group_name_H-M   'P 1'
#
loop_
_entity.id
_entity.type
_entity.pdbx_description
1 polymer ?
#
loop_
_entity_poly.entity_id
_entity_poly.type
_entity_poly.pdbx_seq_one_letter_code
_entity_poly.pdbx_strand_id
1 'polypeptide(L)'
;MGSTDLSVNMGFKAEGPGHPEVQLAINELFEMGKEEGFKIGTVAANSAGVRKVFESGACYIGITGTSVISNALEQVVSETIKVN
;
A
#
# COMPACT_ATOMS: atom_id res chain seq x y z
N MET A 1 1.40 2.19 -9.37
CA MET A 1 2.77 1.75 -9.09
C MET A 1 2.71 0.51 -8.21
N GLY A 2 3.52 -0.51 -8.52
CA GLY A 2 3.65 -1.72 -7.71
C GLY A 2 4.76 -1.55 -6.68
N SER A 3 4.40 -1.27 -5.43
CA SER A 3 5.39 -1.04 -4.36
C SER A 3 6.20 -2.30 -4.04
N THR A 4 5.62 -3.49 -4.23
CA THR A 4 6.32 -4.77 -4.09
C THR A 4 7.41 -4.94 -5.15
N ASP A 5 7.08 -4.71 -6.43
CA ASP A 5 8.07 -4.82 -7.51
C ASP A 5 9.21 -3.79 -7.33
N LEU A 6 8.86 -2.58 -6.87
CA LEU A 6 9.84 -1.56 -6.52
C LEU A 6 10.82 -2.05 -5.44
N SER A 7 10.31 -2.61 -4.34
CA SER A 7 11.18 -3.13 -3.27
C SER A 7 12.10 -4.25 -3.74
N VAL A 8 11.64 -5.12 -4.65
CA VAL A 8 12.46 -6.19 -5.23
C VAL A 8 13.56 -5.61 -6.10
N ASN A 9 13.23 -4.66 -6.98
CA ASN A 9 14.21 -4.00 -7.85
C ASN A 9 15.26 -3.20 -7.07
N MET A 10 14.89 -2.68 -5.91
CA MET A 10 15.81 -1.97 -5.00
C MET A 10 16.64 -2.90 -4.11
N GLY A 11 16.46 -4.23 -4.21
CA GLY A 11 17.19 -5.21 -3.40
C GLY A 11 16.59 -5.51 -2.02
N PHE A 12 15.47 -4.89 -1.66
CA PHE A 12 14.77 -5.03 -0.38
C PHE A 12 13.65 -6.06 -0.44
N LYS A 13 13.91 -7.22 -1.06
CA LYS A 13 12.88 -8.26 -1.22
C LYS A 13 12.35 -8.78 0.12
N ALA A 14 13.20 -8.86 1.15
CA ALA A 14 12.83 -9.42 2.45
C ALA A 14 11.99 -8.43 3.28
N GLU A 15 12.37 -7.15 3.27
CA GLU A 15 11.69 -6.08 4.01
C GLU A 15 10.49 -5.51 3.23
N GLY A 16 10.52 -5.67 1.90
CA GLY A 16 9.45 -5.30 1.00
C GLY A 16 9.19 -3.79 0.95
N PRO A 17 7.96 -3.38 0.62
CA PRO A 17 7.56 -1.98 0.53
C PRO A 17 7.79 -1.17 1.81
N GLY A 18 7.90 -1.82 2.96
CA GLY A 18 8.08 -1.17 4.25
C GLY A 18 9.51 -0.68 4.51
N HIS A 19 10.48 -1.07 3.68
CA HIS A 19 11.87 -0.65 3.86
C HIS A 19 12.00 0.89 3.78
N PRO A 20 12.77 1.54 4.67
CA PRO A 20 12.91 3.01 4.69
C PRO A 20 13.32 3.61 3.34
N GLU A 21 14.27 2.98 2.63
CA GLU A 21 14.71 3.47 1.31
C GLU A 21 13.62 3.35 0.25
N VAL A 22 12.80 2.30 0.31
CA VAL A 22 11.66 2.15 -0.62
C VAL A 22 10.60 3.21 -0.33
N GLN A 23 10.34 3.50 0.95
CA GLN A 23 9.43 4.57 1.34
C GLN A 23 9.95 5.95 0.89
N LEU A 24 11.26 6.20 0.99
CA LEU A 24 11.88 7.43 0.48
C LEU A 24 11.66 7.57 -1.03
N ALA A 25 11.97 6.54 -1.81
CA ALA A 25 11.76 6.55 -3.25
C ALA A 25 10.29 6.75 -3.64
N ILE A 26 9.35 6.14 -2.90
CA ILE A 26 7.92 6.35 -3.11
C ILE A 26 7.54 7.81 -2.85
N ASN A 27 8.03 8.41 -1.77
CA ASN A 27 7.75 9.79 -1.42
C ASN A 27 8.32 10.78 -2.46
N GLU A 28 9.56 10.57 -2.91
CA GLU A 28 10.18 11.36 -3.97
C GLU A 28 9.37 11.31 -5.27
N LEU A 29 8.85 10.14 -5.63
CA LEU A 29 7.95 10.00 -6.78
C LEU A 29 6.69 10.83 -6.59
N PHE A 30 6.05 10.79 -5.42
CA PHE A 30 4.86 11.59 -5.13
C PHE A 30 5.11 13.10 -5.18
N GLU A 31 6.22 13.57 -4.61
CA GLU A 31 6.59 15.00 -4.69
C GLU A 31 6.89 15.42 -6.13
N MET A 32 7.64 14.62 -6.89
CA MET A 32 7.91 14.88 -8.31
C MET A 32 6.61 14.93 -9.13
N GLY A 33 5.69 13.99 -8.89
CA GLY A 33 4.38 13.99 -9.54
C GLY A 33 3.58 15.26 -9.24
N LYS A 34 3.68 15.76 -8.02
CA LYS A 34 3.01 17.01 -7.60
C LYS A 34 3.65 18.25 -8.23
N GLU A 35 4.97 18.32 -8.30
CA GLU A 35 5.72 19.44 -8.91
C GLU A 35 5.47 19.54 -10.42
N GLU A 36 5.52 18.40 -11.12
CA GLU A 36 5.41 18.32 -12.58
C GLU A 36 3.95 18.17 -13.08
N GLY A 37 2.99 18.04 -12.16
CA GLY A 37 1.57 17.91 -12.48
C GLY A 37 1.15 16.52 -13.01
N PHE A 38 1.95 15.48 -12.78
CA PHE A 38 1.62 14.10 -13.13
C PHE A 38 0.77 13.42 -12.05
N LYS A 39 -0.26 12.69 -12.50
CA LYS A 39 -1.11 11.88 -11.63
C LYS A 39 -0.42 10.55 -11.31
N ILE A 40 -0.14 10.30 -10.04
CA ILE A 40 0.43 9.04 -9.57
C ILE A 40 -0.66 8.18 -8.93
N GLY A 41 -0.65 6.89 -9.29
CA GLY A 41 -1.51 5.90 -8.66
C GLY A 41 -0.72 4.80 -7.98
N THR A 42 -1.29 4.17 -6.95
CA THR A 42 -0.65 3.09 -6.19
C THR A 42 -1.66 2.01 -5.78
N VAL A 43 -1.18 0.95 -5.13
CA VAL A 43 -1.99 -0.18 -4.66
C VAL A 43 -2.01 -0.20 -3.13
N ALA A 44 -3.16 -0.50 -2.54
CA ALA A 44 -3.33 -0.67 -1.10
C ALA A 44 -4.10 -1.97 -0.80
N ALA A 45 -3.70 -2.65 0.27
CA ALA A 45 -4.27 -3.94 0.68
C ALA A 45 -5.33 -3.84 1.78
N ASN A 46 -5.45 -2.68 2.45
CA ASN A 46 -6.40 -2.46 3.53
C ASN A 46 -6.82 -0.98 3.63
N SER A 47 -7.84 -0.71 4.43
CA SER A 47 -8.45 0.63 4.61
C SER A 47 -7.46 1.67 5.15
N ALA A 48 -6.60 1.30 6.11
CA ALA A 48 -5.56 2.16 6.64
C ALA A 48 -4.53 2.57 5.56
N GLY A 49 -4.14 1.60 4.72
CA GLY A 49 -3.25 1.81 3.59
C GLY A 49 -3.85 2.74 2.54
N VAL A 50 -5.13 2.57 2.21
CA VAL A 50 -5.86 3.46 1.28
C VAL A 50 -5.81 4.91 1.76
N ARG A 51 -6.11 5.13 3.04
CA ARG A 51 -6.11 6.49 3.61
C ARG A 51 -4.72 7.12 3.58
N LYS A 52 -3.69 6.37 4.00
CA LYS A 52 -2.30 6.84 3.97
C LYS A 52 -1.88 7.27 2.56
N VAL A 53 -2.14 6.45 1.54
CA VAL A 53 -1.71 6.78 0.17
C VAL A 53 -2.54 7.89 -0.47
N PHE A 54 -3.81 8.02 -0.09
CA PHE A 54 -4.65 9.15 -0.50
C PHE A 54 -4.09 10.48 0.06
N GLU A 55 -3.72 10.49 1.34
CA GLU A 55 -3.10 11.66 1.99
C GLU A 55 -1.74 12.03 1.37
N SER A 56 -1.02 11.05 0.80
CA SER A 56 0.22 11.27 0.03
C SER A 56 -0.01 11.85 -1.39
N GLY A 57 -1.25 12.09 -1.82
CA GLY A 57 -1.56 12.68 -3.12
C GLY A 57 -1.80 11.68 -4.25
N ALA A 58 -2.02 10.39 -3.94
CA ALA A 58 -2.39 9.40 -4.95
C ALA A 58 -3.73 9.75 -5.61
N CYS A 59 -3.71 9.90 -6.94
CA CYS A 59 -4.88 10.21 -7.76
C CYS A 59 -5.68 8.95 -8.14
N TYR A 60 -5.08 7.77 -8.02
CA TYR A 60 -5.73 6.49 -8.26
C TYR A 60 -5.21 5.43 -7.29
N ILE A 61 -6.12 4.68 -6.67
CA ILE A 61 -5.78 3.66 -5.67
C ILE A 61 -6.40 2.34 -6.09
N GLY A 62 -5.56 1.39 -6.50
CA GLY A 62 -5.97 0.01 -6.72
C GLY A 62 -6.13 -0.71 -5.39
N ILE A 63 -7.26 -1.38 -5.19
CA ILE A 63 -7.50 -2.20 -4.00
C ILE A 63 -7.36 -3.67 -4.37
N THR A 64 -6.55 -4.40 -3.61
CA THR A 64 -6.39 -5.84 -3.81
C THR A 64 -7.63 -6.57 -3.26
N GLY A 65 -8.50 -7.05 -4.15
CA GLY A 65 -9.77 -7.69 -3.76
C GLY A 65 -9.59 -8.94 -2.88
N THR A 66 -8.53 -9.73 -3.10
CA THR A 66 -8.21 -10.88 -2.25
C THR A 66 -7.89 -10.46 -0.82
N SER A 67 -7.20 -9.34 -0.61
CA SER A 67 -6.93 -8.80 0.73
C SER A 67 -8.21 -8.36 1.43
N VAL A 68 -9.19 -7.80 0.69
CA VAL A 68 -10.50 -7.45 1.25
C VAL A 68 -11.23 -8.71 1.73
N ILE A 69 -11.27 -9.75 0.90
CA ILE A 69 -11.92 -11.03 1.22
C ILE A 69 -11.24 -11.68 2.43
N SER A 70 -9.91 -11.80 2.42
CA SER A 70 -9.17 -12.41 3.53
C SER A 70 -9.38 -11.65 4.84
N ASN A 71 -9.29 -10.32 4.84
CA ASN A 71 -9.52 -9.51 6.04
C ASN A 71 -10.95 -9.69 6.58
N ALA A 72 -11.96 -9.76 5.70
CA ALA A 72 -13.35 -9.97 6.12
C ALA A 72 -13.55 -11.35 6.75
N LEU A 73 -12.96 -12.40 6.17
CA LEU A 73 -13.02 -13.75 6.73
C LEU A 73 -12.25 -13.88 8.05
N GLU A 74 -11.07 -13.26 8.15
CA GLU A 74 -10.28 -13.21 9.38
C GLU A 74 -11.03 -12.54 10.54
N GLN A 75 -11.80 -11.49 10.27
CA GLN A 75 -12.65 -10.84 11.26
C GLN A 75 -13.72 -11.80 11.81
N VAL A 76 -14.45 -12.49 10.92
CA VAL A 76 -15.48 -13.47 11.32
C VAL A 76 -14.88 -14.58 12.20
N VAL A 77 -13.73 -15.12 11.80
CA VAL A 77 -13.04 -16.17 12.57
C VAL A 77 -12.57 -15.62 13.93
N SER A 78 -11.99 -14.43 13.96
CA SER A 78 -11.46 -13.82 15.20
C SER A 78 -12.54 -13.46 16.20
N GLU A 79 -13.69 -12.98 15.74
CA GLU A 79 -14.86 -12.72 16.59
C GLU A 79 -15.43 -14.00 17.17
N THR A 80 -15.48 -15.08 16.38
CA THR A 80 -15.95 -16.39 16.83
C THR A 80 -15.06 -16.98 17.92
N ILE A 81 -13.74 -16.77 17.83
CA ILE A 81 -12.76 -17.31 18.80
C ILE A 81 -12.73 -16.49 20.11
N LYS A 82 -13.04 -15.18 20.06
CA LYS A 82 -13.10 -14.31 21.26
C LYS A 82 -14.36 -14.49 22.11
N VAL A 83 -15.32 -15.31 21.68
CA VAL A 83 -16.57 -15.60 22.40
C VAL A 83 -16.45 -16.84 23.30
N ASN A 84 -15.25 -17.39 23.49
CA ASN A 84 -14.91 -18.36 24.53
C ASN A 84 -13.90 -17.79 25.52
#